data_AF-A0ABD5TZX1-F1
#
_entry.id   AF-A0ABD5TZX1-F1
#
_cell.length_a   1.000
_cell.length_b   1.000
_cell.length_c   1.000
_cell.angle_alpha   90.00
_cell.angle_beta   90.00
_cell.angle_gamma   90.00
#
_symmetry.space_group_name_H-M   'P 1'
#
loop_
_entity.id
_entity.type
_entity.pdbx_description
1 polymer ?
#
loop_
_entity_poly.entity_id
_entity_poly.type
_entity_poly.pdbx_seq_one_letter_code
_entity_poly.pdbx_strand_id
1 'polypeptide(L)'
;MDDTDSTGIELTKSEARKVINALSEYETRASGQREEERVLNVESLLQREFGFEEGQARDDRNIADVFSNIFNDDDGTHEVQLSRTEATEVVRALDDFDGQERSGETGTVRNIRDRFVQTFDVDDAGDGRTAGR
;
A
#
# COMPACT_ATOMS: atom_id res chain seq x y z
N MET A 1 -24.64 4.67 -16.07
CA MET A 1 -24.46 4.69 -14.60
C MET A 1 -23.11 4.03 -14.43
N ASP A 2 -22.06 4.85 -14.51
CA ASP A 2 -20.69 4.42 -14.27
C ASP A 2 -20.44 4.67 -12.79
N ASP A 3 -20.95 3.76 -11.96
CA ASP A 3 -20.54 3.68 -10.57
C ASP A 3 -19.03 3.39 -10.61
N THR A 4 -18.27 4.46 -10.42
CA THR A 4 -16.89 4.36 -10.00
C THR A 4 -16.99 3.83 -8.57
N ASP A 5 -17.14 2.51 -8.42
CA ASP A 5 -17.26 1.81 -7.14
C ASP A 5 -15.93 1.97 -6.39
N SER A 6 -15.79 3.14 -5.77
CA SER A 6 -14.74 3.44 -4.82
C SER A 6 -15.17 2.90 -3.47
N THR A 7 -14.35 2.02 -2.90
CA THR A 7 -14.58 1.46 -1.56
C THR A 7 -13.64 2.14 -0.57
N GLY A 8 -14.17 2.43 0.62
CA GLY A 8 -13.41 3.02 1.71
C GLY A 8 -12.58 1.98 2.44
N ILE A 9 -11.32 2.31 2.76
CA ILE A 9 -10.49 1.54 3.69
C ILE A 9 -9.93 2.46 4.77
N GLU A 10 -10.03 2.00 6.01
CA GLU A 10 -9.45 2.69 7.15
C GLU A 10 -7.97 2.35 7.30
N LEU A 11 -7.13 3.39 7.26
CA LEU A 11 -5.70 3.28 7.48
C LEU A 11 -5.25 4.26 8.55
N THR A 12 -4.31 3.82 9.38
CA THR A 12 -3.53 4.69 10.25
C THR A 12 -2.47 5.42 9.43
N LYS A 13 -1.97 6.55 9.95
CA LYS A 13 -0.85 7.28 9.33
C LYS A 13 0.37 6.39 9.11
N SER A 14 0.66 5.51 10.06
CA SER A 14 1.75 4.54 9.98
C SER A 14 1.55 3.51 8.86
N GLU A 15 0.31 3.05 8.64
CA GLU A 15 -0.02 2.12 7.55
C GLU A 15 0.01 2.82 6.19
N ALA A 16 -0.56 4.03 6.08
CA ALA A 16 -0.51 4.84 4.87
C ALA A 16 0.94 5.09 4.43
N ARG A 17 1.84 5.36 5.39
CA ARG A 17 3.27 5.51 5.11
C ARG A 17 3.90 4.24 4.56
N LYS A 18 3.55 3.06 5.09
CA LYS A 18 4.00 1.77 4.54
C LYS A 18 3.53 1.56 3.11
N VAL A 19 2.26 1.87 2.84
CA VAL A 19 1.69 1.75 1.50
C VAL A 19 2.40 2.69 0.52
N ILE A 20 2.63 3.95 0.90
CA ILE A 20 3.38 4.92 0.07
C ILE A 20 4.79 4.42 -0.22
N ASN A 21 5.50 3.88 0.78
CA ASN A 21 6.85 3.34 0.58
C ASN A 21 6.84 2.16 -0.40
N ALA A 22 5.91 1.21 -0.21
CA ALA A 22 5.75 0.08 -1.11
C ALA A 22 5.42 0.54 -2.55
N LEU A 23 4.52 1.52 -2.71
CA LEU A 23 4.16 2.10 -4.01
C LEU A 23 5.36 2.78 -4.67
N SER A 24 6.18 3.53 -3.93
CA SER A 24 7.36 4.20 -4.48
C SER A 24 8.42 3.19 -4.94
N GLU A 25 8.64 2.11 -4.19
CA GLU A 25 9.53 1.03 -4.62
C GLU A 25 8.98 0.25 -5.81
N TYR A 26 7.65 0.10 -5.89
CA TYR A 26 6.97 -0.56 -7.00
C TYR A 26 6.99 0.31 -8.27
N GLU A 27 6.82 1.63 -8.15
CA GLU A 27 6.89 2.61 -9.25
C GLU A 27 8.16 2.42 -10.08
N THR A 28 9.31 2.29 -9.41
CA THR A 28 10.62 2.11 -10.09
C THR A 28 10.71 0.83 -10.94
N ARG A 29 9.79 -0.11 -10.76
CA ARG A 29 9.72 -1.41 -11.45
C ARG A 29 8.45 -1.59 -12.27
N ALA A 30 7.50 -0.65 -12.19
CA ALA A 30 6.32 -0.63 -13.03
C ALA A 30 6.75 -0.57 -14.50
N SER A 31 6.23 -1.48 -15.31
CA SER A 31 6.72 -1.69 -16.67
C SER A 31 5.93 -0.91 -17.73
N GLY A 32 4.83 -0.24 -17.34
CA GLY A 32 3.96 0.48 -18.25
C GLY A 32 3.50 1.86 -17.74
N GLN A 33 3.44 2.84 -18.64
CA GLN A 33 3.05 4.23 -18.34
C GLN A 33 1.71 4.33 -17.58
N ARG A 34 0.71 3.53 -17.97
CA ARG A 34 -0.60 3.57 -17.29
C ARG A 34 -0.56 3.00 -15.88
N GLU A 35 0.34 2.05 -15.61
CA GLU A 35 0.53 1.46 -14.29
C GLU A 35 1.26 2.44 -13.38
N GLU A 36 2.34 3.04 -13.90
CA GLU A 36 3.07 4.13 -13.24
C GLU A 36 2.14 5.29 -12.86
N GLU A 37 1.29 5.77 -13.79
CA GLU A 37 0.31 6.81 -13.50
C GLU A 37 -0.67 6.42 -12.39
N ARG A 38 -1.13 5.16 -12.34
CA ARG A 38 -2.04 4.69 -11.27
C ARG A 38 -1.34 4.64 -9.92
N VAL A 39 -0.12 4.11 -9.88
CA VAL A 39 0.70 4.04 -8.66
C VAL A 39 0.93 5.45 -8.09
N LEU A 40 1.32 6.40 -8.96
CA LEU A 40 1.52 7.80 -8.59
C LEU A 40 0.23 8.48 -8.09
N ASN A 41 -0.92 8.19 -8.71
CA ASN A 41 -2.19 8.75 -8.26
C ASN A 41 -2.56 8.28 -6.85
N VAL A 42 -2.37 6.99 -6.55
CA VAL A 42 -2.62 6.45 -5.21
C VAL A 42 -1.63 7.01 -4.20
N GLU A 43 -0.35 7.11 -4.58
CA GLU A 43 0.68 7.71 -3.71
C GLU A 43 0.33 9.15 -3.34
N SER A 44 -0.01 9.98 -4.34
CA SER A 44 -0.39 11.38 -4.14
C SER A 44 -1.67 11.53 -3.31
N LEU A 45 -2.64 10.64 -3.50
CA LEU A 45 -3.87 10.60 -2.70
C LEU A 45 -3.55 10.36 -1.22
N LEU A 46 -2.75 9.34 -0.91
CA LEU A 46 -2.37 9.00 0.46
C LEU A 46 -1.50 10.10 1.09
N GLN A 47 -0.58 10.69 0.33
CA GLN A 47 0.21 11.83 0.80
C GLN A 47 -0.66 13.01 1.21
N ARG A 48 -1.65 13.35 0.37
CA ARG A 48 -2.59 14.45 0.65
C ARG A 48 -3.48 14.15 1.85
N GLU A 49 -4.05 12.95 1.93
CA GLU A 49 -5.02 12.58 2.97
C GLU A 49 -4.37 12.58 4.36
N PHE A 50 -3.13 12.11 4.46
CA PHE A 50 -2.40 12.01 5.72
C PHE A 50 -1.42 13.16 5.98
N GLY A 51 -1.37 14.16 5.08
CA GLY A 51 -0.54 15.35 5.20
C GLY A 51 0.96 15.09 5.15
N PHE A 52 1.40 14.12 4.33
CA PHE A 52 2.82 13.89 4.07
C PHE A 52 3.32 14.89 3.01
N GLU A 53 4.50 15.49 3.21
CA GLU A 53 5.11 16.34 2.19
C GLU A 53 5.62 15.49 1.00
N GLU A 54 5.42 15.96 -0.23
CA GLU A 54 5.90 15.30 -1.45
C GLU A 54 7.41 15.01 -1.34
N GLY A 55 7.79 13.73 -1.32
CA GLY A 55 9.18 13.27 -1.22
C GLY A 55 9.67 12.88 0.18
N GLN A 56 8.98 13.25 1.28
CA GLN A 56 9.39 12.84 2.63
C GLN A 56 9.19 11.34 2.89
N ALA A 57 8.17 10.74 2.29
CA ALA A 57 7.97 9.30 2.38
C ALA A 57 9.03 8.51 1.57
N ARG A 58 9.55 9.11 0.49
CA ARG A 58 10.50 8.46 -0.45
C ARG A 58 11.95 8.40 0.07
N ASP A 59 12.38 9.36 0.89
CA ASP A 59 13.77 9.44 1.35
C ASP A 59 14.07 8.79 2.71
N ASP A 60 13.05 8.40 3.48
CA ASP A 60 13.20 7.71 4.77
C ASP A 60 13.47 6.20 4.59
N ARG A 61 14.51 5.88 3.81
CA ARG A 61 15.01 4.51 3.52
C ARG A 61 15.67 3.81 4.72
N ASN A 62 15.66 4.43 5.92
CA ASN A 62 16.03 3.79 7.19
C ASN A 62 14.78 3.34 7.96
N ILE A 63 14.04 2.47 7.30
CA ILE A 63 12.75 1.92 7.72
C ILE A 63 12.86 1.25 9.11
N ALA A 64 13.87 0.42 9.35
CA ALA A 64 14.03 -0.33 10.61
C ALA A 64 14.18 0.55 11.87
N ASP A 65 14.83 1.72 11.79
CA ASP A 65 15.00 2.64 12.93
C ASP A 65 13.72 3.45 13.21
N VAL A 66 12.94 3.72 12.17
CA VAL A 66 11.66 4.45 12.28
C VAL A 66 10.58 3.55 12.88
N PHE A 67 10.58 2.25 12.59
CA PHE A 67 9.62 1.30 13.15
C PHE A 67 9.70 1.12 14.66
N SER A 68 10.89 1.30 15.24
CA SER A 68 11.07 1.22 16.69
C SER A 68 10.46 2.41 17.44
N ASN A 69 10.30 3.56 16.77
CA ASN A 69 9.77 4.81 17.36
C ASN A 69 8.32 5.13 16.99
N ILE A 70 7.70 4.42 16.03
CA ILE A 70 6.36 4.74 15.48
C ILE A 70 5.19 4.09 16.24
N PHE A 71 5.41 3.07 17.08
CA PHE A 71 4.32 2.46 17.86
C PHE A 71 3.72 3.39 18.95
N ASN A 72 4.13 4.66 19.02
CA ASN A 72 3.82 5.57 20.12
C ASN A 72 3.20 6.93 19.73
N ASP A 73 2.84 7.18 18.47
CA ASP A 73 2.27 8.49 18.08
C ASP A 73 0.90 8.34 17.36
N ASP A 74 -0.17 8.64 18.12
CA ASP A 74 -1.47 9.25 17.74
C ASP A 74 -2.33 8.55 16.64
N ASP A 75 -3.22 7.58 16.96
CA ASP A 75 -4.62 7.62 17.49
C ASP A 75 -5.77 8.02 16.52
N GLY A 76 -5.56 8.03 15.20
CA GLY A 76 -6.64 8.15 14.22
C GLY A 76 -6.52 7.24 12.99
N THR A 77 -7.58 6.50 12.66
CA THR A 77 -7.77 5.95 11.31
C THR A 77 -8.39 7.01 10.42
N HIS A 78 -7.92 7.10 9.18
CA HIS A 78 -8.55 7.89 8.13
C HIS A 78 -9.10 6.94 7.07
N GLU A 79 -10.31 7.24 6.59
CA GLU A 79 -10.92 6.50 5.50
C GLU A 79 -10.41 7.03 4.16
N VAL A 80 -9.82 6.14 3.36
CA VAL A 80 -9.35 6.45 2.01
C VAL A 80 -10.26 5.76 1.01
N GLN A 81 -10.80 6.52 0.05
CA GLN A 81 -11.57 5.96 -1.04
C GLN A 81 -10.66 5.56 -2.19
N LEU A 82 -10.69 4.28 -2.56
CA LEU A 82 -9.92 3.73 -3.66
C LEU A 82 -10.83 2.94 -4.58
N SER A 83 -10.50 2.94 -5.87
CA SER A 83 -11.09 1.98 -6.80
C SER A 83 -10.47 0.60 -6.62
N ARG A 84 -11.17 -0.44 -7.07
CA ARG A 84 -10.64 -1.82 -7.10
C ARG A 84 -9.31 -1.93 -7.85
N THR A 85 -9.14 -1.15 -8.93
CA THR A 85 -7.90 -1.14 -9.71
C THR A 85 -6.75 -0.55 -8.92
N GLU A 86 -6.97 0.56 -8.22
CA GLU A 86 -5.97 1.20 -7.36
C GLU A 86 -5.60 0.30 -6.18
N ALA A 87 -6.58 -0.35 -5.54
CA ALA A 87 -6.35 -1.34 -4.50
C ALA A 87 -5.52 -2.53 -5.00
N THR A 88 -5.70 -2.95 -6.25
CA THR A 88 -4.89 -4.01 -6.87
C THR A 88 -3.41 -3.61 -6.98
N GLU A 89 -3.12 -2.36 -7.37
CA GLU A 89 -1.74 -1.87 -7.43
C GLU A 89 -1.12 -1.80 -6.02
N VAL A 90 -1.89 -1.39 -5.01
CA VAL A 90 -1.45 -1.41 -3.60
C VAL A 90 -1.11 -2.82 -3.14
N VAL A 91 -1.97 -3.81 -3.42
CA VAL A 91 -1.73 -5.21 -3.04
C VAL A 91 -0.47 -5.75 -3.70
N ARG A 92 -0.24 -5.45 -4.98
CA ARG A 92 0.99 -5.84 -5.69
C ARG A 92 2.23 -5.19 -5.12
N ALA A 93 2.16 -3.90 -4.83
CA ALA A 93 3.26 -3.17 -4.22
C ALA A 93 3.60 -3.73 -2.83
N LEU A 94 2.60 -4.03 -2.00
CA LEU A 94 2.79 -4.62 -0.67
C LEU A 94 3.34 -6.05 -0.72
N ASP A 95 2.87 -6.88 -1.66
CA ASP A 95 3.38 -8.25 -1.85
C ASP A 95 4.86 -8.24 -2.26
N ASP A 96 5.21 -7.37 -3.20
CA ASP A 96 6.59 -7.22 -3.63
C ASP A 96 7.49 -6.68 -2.49
N PHE A 97 7.00 -5.69 -1.74
CA PHE A 97 7.70 -5.12 -0.58
C PHE A 97 7.93 -6.18 0.52
N ASP A 98 6.94 -7.04 0.79
CA ASP A 98 7.05 -8.18 1.74
C ASP A 98 8.17 -9.15 1.35
N GLY A 99 8.34 -9.39 0.05
CA GLY A 99 9.37 -10.28 -0.50
C GLY A 99 10.81 -9.78 -0.32
N GLN A 100 11.00 -8.49 -0.07
CA GLN A 100 12.32 -7.87 0.10
C GLN A 100 12.76 -7.75 1.58
N GLU A 101 11.82 -7.79 2.53
CA GLU A 101 12.12 -7.63 3.96
C GLU A 101 12.57 -8.95 4.63
N ARG A 102 13.62 -8.87 5.47
CA ARG A 102 14.17 -10.01 6.21
C ARG A 102 13.48 -10.17 7.58
N SER A 103 12.39 -10.94 7.59
CA SER A 103 11.89 -11.76 8.72
C SER A 103 11.40 -11.10 10.03
N GLY A 104 11.18 -9.79 10.09
CA GLY A 104 10.57 -9.16 11.29
C GLY A 104 9.29 -8.37 11.00
N GLU A 105 9.25 -7.69 9.85
CA GLU A 105 8.26 -6.64 9.54
C GLU A 105 7.12 -7.13 8.63
N THR A 106 7.34 -8.30 8.03
CA THR A 106 6.46 -9.07 7.15
C THR A 106 5.02 -9.19 7.69
N GLY A 107 4.87 -9.32 9.02
CA GLY A 107 3.57 -9.49 9.65
C GLY A 107 2.64 -8.28 9.49
N THR A 108 3.17 -7.06 9.58
CA THR A 108 2.32 -5.86 9.49
C THR A 108 1.98 -5.53 8.04
N VAL A 109 2.94 -5.67 7.12
CA VAL A 109 2.73 -5.45 5.69
C VAL A 109 1.70 -6.44 5.15
N ARG A 110 1.81 -7.72 5.54
CA ARG A 110 0.83 -8.76 5.21
C ARG A 110 -0.55 -8.46 5.78
N ASN A 111 -0.65 -8.01 7.02
CA ASN A 111 -1.95 -7.63 7.60
C ASN A 111 -2.62 -6.47 6.85
N ILE A 112 -1.84 -5.49 6.39
CA ILE A 112 -2.37 -4.40 5.54
C ILE A 112 -2.86 -4.99 4.22
N ARG A 113 -2.03 -5.78 3.54
CA ARG A 113 -2.37 -6.42 2.27
C ARG A 113 -3.63 -7.27 2.35
N ASP A 114 -3.74 -8.13 3.37
CA ASP A 114 -4.89 -9.02 3.57
C ASP A 114 -6.19 -8.21 3.76
N ARG A 115 -6.12 -7.05 4.43
CA ARG A 115 -7.26 -6.15 4.57
C ARG A 115 -7.64 -5.52 3.24
N PHE A 116 -6.68 -5.10 2.41
CA PHE A 116 -6.98 -4.63 1.05
C PHE A 116 -7.62 -5.72 0.19
N VAL A 117 -7.10 -6.95 0.24
CA VAL A 117 -7.68 -8.12 -0.46
C VAL A 117 -9.13 -8.34 -0.03
N GLN A 118 -9.40 -8.32 1.27
CA GLN A 118 -10.75 -8.54 1.81
C GLN A 118 -11.72 -7.40 1.53
N THR A 119 -11.28 -6.14 1.66
CA THR A 119 -12.12 -4.95 1.48
C THR A 119 -12.50 -4.73 0.03
N PHE A 120 -11.57 -4.97 -0.91
CA PHE A 120 -11.76 -4.68 -2.33
C PHE A 120 -12.03 -5.93 -3.19
N ASP A 121 -12.07 -7.12 -2.57
CA ASP A 121 -12.21 -8.42 -3.25
C ASP A 121 -11.21 -8.54 -4.42
N VAL A 122 -9.94 -8.22 -4.17
CA VAL A 122 -8.88 -8.28 -5.19
C VAL A 122 -8.04 -9.55 -5.01
N ASP A 123 -7.62 -10.16 -6.11
CA ASP A 123 -6.79 -11.36 -6.07
C ASP A 123 -5.45 -11.05 -5.37
N ASP A 124 -5.12 -11.83 -4.33
CA ASP A 124 -3.77 -11.85 -3.78
C ASP A 124 -2.85 -12.38 -4.88
N ALA A 125 -2.02 -11.51 -5.45
CA ALA A 125 -1.08 -11.86 -6.51
C ALA A 125 -0.07 -12.95 -6.09
N GLY A 126 -0.07 -13.36 -4.82
CA GLY A 126 0.69 -14.46 -4.27
C GLY A 126 0.11 -15.87 -4.53
N ASP A 127 -1.16 -16.03 -4.94
CA ASP A 127 -1.74 -17.36 -5.22
C ASP A 127 -1.71 -17.75 -6.71
N GLY A 128 -0.48 -17.80 -7.24
CA GLY A 128 -0.15 -18.62 -8.41
C GLY A 128 0.03 -20.11 -8.08
N ARG A 129 -0.55 -20.64 -6.98
CA ARG A 129 -0.47 -22.07 -6.62
C ARG A 129 -1.80 -22.66 -6.14
N THR A 130 -2.86 -22.51 -6.91
CA THR A 130 -3.86 -23.59 -7.02
C THR A 130 -4.32 -23.78 -8.46
N ALA A 131 -3.39 -24.27 -9.29
CA ALA A 131 -3.76 -25.05 -10.46
C ALA A 131 -4.31 -26.42 -10.02
N GLY A 132 -5.62 -26.63 -10.24
CA GLY A 132 -6.20 -27.92 -10.60
C GLY A 132 -6.40 -28.95 -9.49
N ARG A 133 -7.67 -29.23 -9.18
CA ARG A 133 -8.22 -30.59 -9.32
C ARG A 133 -9.72 -30.59 -9.54
#